data_AF-V4LJP4-F1
#
_entry.id   AF-V4LJP4-F1
#
_cell.length_a   1.000
_cell.length_b   1.000
_cell.length_c   1.000
_cell.angle_alpha   90.00
_cell.angle_beta   90.00
_cell.angle_gamma   90.00
#
_symmetry.space_group_name_H-M   'P 1'
#
loop_
_entity.id
_entity.type
_entity.pdbx_description
1 polymer ?
#
loop_
_entity_poly.entity_id
_entity_poly.type
_entity_poly.pdbx_seq_one_letter_code
_entity_poly.pdbx_strand_id
1 'polypeptide(L)' 'FWFTRPIAANACQKAFVTNRVGDFGLLLGILGLYWITGSFEFQDLFEIFNNLIFNNRINLLFLTLCAFLLFVGYPWLSSL' A
#
# COMPACT_ATOMS: atom_id res chain seq x y z
N PHE A 1 -10.15 -24.92 14.01
CA PHE A 1 -11.05 -25.80 13.22
C PHE A 1 -10.50 -25.81 11.79
N TRP A 2 -10.24 -26.97 11.15
CA TRP A 2 -9.48 -27.19 9.89
C TRP A 2 -7.98 -27.55 9.96
N PHE A 3 -7.41 -27.85 11.14
CA PHE A 3 -5.99 -28.24 11.26
C PHE A 3 -5.63 -29.63 10.69
N THR A 4 -6.60 -30.42 10.23
CA THR A 4 -6.37 -31.83 9.80
C THR A 4 -6.09 -32.00 8.31
N ARG A 5 -6.27 -30.98 7.47
CA ARG A 5 -5.90 -31.02 6.04
C ARG A 5 -4.62 -30.21 5.82
N PRO A 6 -3.49 -30.83 5.43
CA PRO A 6 -2.22 -30.11 5.24
C PRO A 6 -2.31 -29.00 4.17
N ILE A 7 -3.19 -29.17 3.19
CA ILE A 7 -3.48 -28.17 2.15
C ILE A 7 -4.12 -26.89 2.72
N ALA A 8 -5.03 -27.02 3.68
CA ALA A 8 -5.66 -25.87 4.31
C ALA A 8 -4.69 -25.13 5.26
N ALA A 9 -3.82 -25.86 5.96
CA ALA A 9 -2.79 -25.27 6.81
C ALA A 9 -1.77 -24.46 6.00
N ASN A 10 -1.31 -24.97 4.86
CA ASN A 10 -0.38 -24.24 3.97
C ASN A 10 -1.03 -22.99 3.35
N ALA A 11 -2.31 -23.08 2.94
CA ALA A 11 -3.05 -21.93 2.43
C ALA A 11 -3.23 -20.83 3.48
N CYS A 12 -3.57 -21.17 4.73
CA CYS A 12 -3.66 -20.22 5.83
C CYS A 12 -2.31 -19.56 6.15
N GLN A 13 -1.20 -20.30 6.09
CA GLN A 13 0.14 -19.74 6.27
C GLN A 13 0.49 -18.76 5.15
N LYS A 14 0.23 -19.13 3.89
CA LYS A 14 0.44 -18.24 2.73
C LYS A 14 -0.40 -16.97 2.86
N ALA A 15 -1.68 -17.09 3.19
CA ALA A 15 -2.59 -15.97 3.38
C ALA A 15 -2.18 -15.05 4.55
N PHE A 16 -1.68 -15.62 5.66
CA PHE A 16 -1.17 -14.84 6.79
C PHE A 16 0.07 -14.03 6.41
N VAL A 17 1.00 -14.63 5.67
CA VAL A 17 2.20 -13.95 5.19
C VAL A 17 1.85 -12.85 4.19
N THR A 18 0.93 -13.10 3.25
CA THR A 18 0.50 -12.08 2.28
C THR A 18 -0.27 -10.93 2.93
N ASN A 19 -1.09 -11.20 3.96
CA ASN A 19 -1.73 -10.12 4.73
C ASN A 19 -0.68 -9.26 5.43
N ARG A 20 0.28 -9.89 6.13
CA ARG A 20 1.35 -9.17 6.83
C ARG A 20 2.16 -8.26 5.91
N VAL A 21 2.54 -8.75 4.73
CA VAL A 21 3.29 -7.95 3.75
C VAL A 21 2.43 -6.81 3.19
N GLY A 22 1.15 -7.06 2.91
CA GLY A 22 0.20 -6.03 2.49
C GLY A 22 0.00 -4.94 3.54
N ASP A 23 -0.12 -5.32 4.81
CA ASP A 23 -0.25 -4.40 5.95
C ASP A 23 0.97 -3.48 6.07
N PHE A 24 2.19 -4.00 5.87
CA PHE A 24 3.41 -3.19 5.87
C PHE A 24 3.48 -2.23 4.67
N GLY A 25 3.07 -2.68 3.47
CA GLY A 25 3.02 -1.82 2.28
C GLY A 25 2.01 -0.69 2.44
N LEU A 26 0.84 -0.99 2.98
CA LEU A 26 -0.20 -0.01 3.28
C LEU A 26 0.27 0.99 4.34
N LEU A 27 0.89 0.53 5.44
CA LEU A 27 1.44 1.43 6.47
C LEU A 27 2.51 2.37 5.91
N LEU A 28 3.46 1.85 5.13
CA LEU A 28 4.52 2.66 4.52
C LEU A 28 3.98 3.65 3.48
N GLY A 29 2.98 3.26 2.70
CA GLY A 29 2.31 4.15 1.75
C GLY A 29 1.61 5.32 2.45
N ILE A 30 0.85 5.03 3.50
CA ILE A 30 0.15 6.05 4.30
C ILE A 30 1.16 6.97 5.02
N LEU A 31 2.25 6.43 5.56
CA LEU A 31 3.30 7.22 6.22
C LEU A 31 4.03 8.13 5.21
N GLY A 32 4.30 7.63 4.00
CA GLY A 32 4.91 8.42 2.92
C GLY A 32 4.01 9.56 2.46
N LEU A 33 2.70 9.30 2.31
CA LEU A 33 1.73 10.35 2.03
C LEU A 33 1.66 11.38 3.15
N TYR A 34 1.62 10.93 4.41
CA TYR A 34 1.63 11.85 5.56
C TYR A 34 2.88 12.74 5.59
N TRP A 35 4.05 12.23 5.21
CA TRP A 35 5.26 13.05 5.11
C TRP A 35 5.12 14.18 4.08
N ILE A 36 4.48 13.91 2.94
CA ILE A 36 4.34 14.87 1.84
C ILE A 36 3.21 15.87 2.12
N THR A 37 2.07 15.37 2.60
CA THR A 37 0.82 16.12 2.71
C THR A 37 0.65 16.76 4.08
N GLY A 38 1.21 16.18 5.14
CA GLY A 38 1.02 16.61 6.54
C GLY A 38 -0.39 16.42 7.10
N SER A 39 -1.33 15.97 6.27
CA SER A 39 -2.75 15.79 6.54
C SER A 39 -3.25 14.49 5.93
N PHE A 40 -4.28 13.89 6.54
CA PHE A 40 -4.96 12.69 6.01
C PHE A 40 -6.20 13.05 5.16
N GLU A 41 -6.47 14.35 4.94
CA GLU A 41 -7.60 14.76 4.12
C GLU A 41 -7.31 14.58 2.63
N PHE A 42 -8.24 13.93 1.93
CA PHE A 42 -8.14 13.69 0.49
C PHE A 42 -8.13 14.97 -0.35
N GLN A 43 -8.73 16.05 0.16
CA GLN A 43 -8.77 17.34 -0.52
C GLN A 43 -7.39 18.00 -0.54
N ASP A 44 -6.73 18.07 0.63
CA ASP A 44 -5.34 18.55 0.77
C ASP A 44 -4.38 17.76 -0.12
N LEU A 45 -4.58 16.44 -0.20
CA LEU A 45 -3.77 15.54 -1.00
C LEU A 45 -3.86 15.87 -2.49
N PHE A 46 -5.07 16.17 -3.00
CA PHE A 46 -5.30 16.53 -4.39
C PHE A 46 -4.76 17.92 -4.75
N GLU A 47 -4.86 18.87 -3.82
CA GLU A 47 -4.31 20.22 -3.98
C GLU A 47 -2.78 20.20 -4.04
N ILE A 48 -2.16 19.47 -3.10
CA ILE A 48 -0.71 19.29 -3.05
C ILE A 48 -0.22 18.55 -4.29
N PHE A 49 -0.91 17.50 -4.75
CA PHE A 49 -0.58 16.81 -6.02
C PHE A 49 -0.54 17.77 -7.22
N ASN A 50 -1.58 18.60 -7.39
CA ASN A 50 -1.64 19.55 -8.50
C ASN A 50 -0.52 20.58 -8.42
N ASN A 51 -0.25 21.10 -7.23
CA ASN A 51 0.83 22.07 -6.99
C ASN A 51 2.22 21.45 -7.28
N LEU A 52 2.42 20.18 -6.92
CA LEU A 52 3.66 19.43 -7.15
C LEU A 52 3.92 19.11 -8.62
N ILE A 53 2.87 18.74 -9.37
CA ILE A 53 2.95 18.54 -10.82
C ILE A 53 3.31 19.85 -11.52
N PHE A 54 2.67 20.96 -11.11
CA PHE A 54 2.89 22.27 -11.74
C PHE A 54 4.28 22.84 -11.47
N ASN A 55 4.80 22.63 -10.25
CA ASN A 55 6.13 23.11 -9.87
C ASN A 55 7.26 22.16 -10.29
N ASN A 56 6.96 20.95 -10.80
CA ASN A 56 7.93 19.91 -11.21
C ASN A 56 9.02 19.63 -10.15
N ARG A 57 8.69 19.90 -8.88
CA ARG A 57 9.64 19.94 -7.74
C ARG A 57 9.83 18.58 -7.10
N ILE A 58 8.82 17.72 -7.15
CA ILE A 58 8.89 16.37 -6.61
C ILE A 58 9.00 15.38 -7.77
N ASN A 59 9.97 14.48 -7.64
CA ASN A 59 10.23 13.45 -8.63
C ASN A 59 8.95 12.63 -8.84
N LEU A 60 8.43 12.60 -10.06
CA LEU A 60 7.30 11.76 -10.47
C LEU A 60 7.43 10.31 -9.98
N LEU A 61 8.69 9.84 -9.88
CA LEU A 61 9.08 8.55 -9.29
C LEU A 61 8.66 8.36 -7.83
N PHE A 62 8.71 9.40 -7.00
CA PHE A 62 8.33 9.30 -5.59
C PHE A 62 6.81 9.14 -5.43
N LEU A 63 6.07 9.80 -6.32
CA LEU A 63 4.62 9.75 -6.39
C LEU A 63 4.11 8.39 -6.87
N THR A 64 4.74 7.86 -7.93
CA THR A 64 4.44 6.52 -8.43
C THR A 64 4.85 5.44 -7.44
N LEU A 65 5.95 5.62 -6.69
CA LEU A 65 6.32 4.73 -5.60
C LEU A 65 5.26 4.73 -4.48
N CYS A 66 4.76 5.89 -4.04
CA CYS A 66 3.69 5.97 -3.04
C CYS A 66 2.41 5.26 -3.52
N ALA A 67 2.00 5.49 -4.78
CA ALA A 67 0.84 4.81 -5.36
C ALA A 67 1.06 3.29 -5.49
N PHE A 68 2.26 2.86 -5.87
CA PHE A 68 2.61 1.45 -5.96
C PHE A 68 2.60 0.77 -4.58
N LEU A 69 3.15 1.41 -3.54
CA LEU A 69 3.12 0.89 -2.18
C LEU A 69 1.69 0.71 -1.64
N LEU A 70 0.77 1.64 -1.95
CA LEU A 70 -0.65 1.47 -1.64
C LEU A 70 -1.28 0.29 -2.37
N PHE A 71 -0.89 0.06 -3.63
CA PHE A 71 -1.42 -1.04 -4.44
C PHE A 71 -0.88 -2.42 -4.03
N VAL A 72 0.37 -2.48 -3.54
CA VAL A 72 0.98 -3.69 -2.95
C VAL A 72 0.22 -4.15 -1.69
N GLY A 73 -0.52 -3.25 -1.03
CA GLY A 73 -1.44 -3.57 0.05
C GLY A 73 -2.63 -4.45 -0.35
N TYR A 74 -2.95 -4.58 -1.64
CA TYR A 74 -4.01 -5.45 -2.13
C TYR A 74 -3.44 -6.83 -2.49
N PRO A 75 -3.75 -7.91 -1.75
CA PRO A 75 -3.21 -9.23 -2.01
C PRO A 75 -3.93 -9.89 -3.20
N TRP A 76 -3.69 -9.40 -4.42
CA TRP A 76 -4.22 -9.99 -5.67
C TRP A 76 -3.58 -11.36 -5.97
N LEU A 77 -2.50 -11.73 -5.27
CA LEU A 77 -1.70 -12.94 -5.55
C LEU A 77 -2.10 -14.19 -4.73
N SER A 78 -3.13 -14.10 -3.87
CA SER A 78 -3.50 -15.20 -2.97
C SER A 78 -4.63 -16.11 -3.49
N SER A 79 -5.23 -15.81 -4.65
CA SER A 79 -6.33 -16.58 -5.26
C SER A 79 -5.94 -17.49 -6.44
N LEU A 80 -4.63 -17.71 -6.67
CA LEU A 80 -4.09 -18.74 -7.59
C LEU A 80 -3.17 -19.70 -6.81
#